data_AF-A0A366KPT4-F1
#
_entry.id   AF-A0A366KPT4-F1
#
_cell.length_a   1.000
_cell.length_b   1.000
_cell.length_c   1.000
_cell.angle_alpha   90.00
_cell.angle_beta   90.00
_cell.angle_gamma   90.00
#
_symmetry.space_group_name_H-M   'P 1'
#
loop_
_entity.id
_entity.type
_entity.pdbx_description
1 polymer ?
#
loop_
_entity_poly.entity_id
_entity_poly.type
_entity_poly.pdbx_seq_one_letter_code
_entity_poly.pdbx_strand_id
1 'polypeptide(L)'
;MTPAEIKEHILGEWISIAFEIRPSSLKNEDGSLKPFYLKRKFSYLANDKFELEIINSADPYGETPLSKIELKGHMVWQGEHPIAAGAQKVKFIADEGYQVTALNQPFADLLNKIALNGYEHWEVNKTQDILKKTFAPFGLAEGQVFAEYDLIYPLDNLLFWGARNVDGRGFDTEENRPSNLQIPLIRN
;
A
#
# COMPACT_ATOMS: atom_id res chain seq x y z
N MET A 1 3.30 10.88 -22.70
CA MET A 1 4.28 9.78 -22.59
C MET A 1 3.59 8.49 -22.99
N THR A 2 4.25 7.65 -23.77
CA THR A 2 3.82 6.27 -24.06
C THR A 2 4.00 5.39 -22.81
N PRO A 3 3.39 4.20 -22.73
CA PRO A 3 3.63 3.28 -21.63
C PRO A 3 5.10 2.91 -21.44
N ALA A 4 5.88 2.76 -22.52
CA ALA A 4 7.31 2.47 -22.44
C ALA A 4 8.11 3.62 -21.83
N GLU A 5 7.83 4.86 -22.26
CA GLU A 5 8.45 6.06 -21.69
C GLU A 5 8.07 6.24 -20.21
N ILE A 6 6.83 5.94 -19.84
CA ILE A 6 6.40 5.97 -18.43
C ILE A 6 7.20 4.96 -17.61
N LYS A 7 7.33 3.72 -18.08
CA LYS A 7 8.10 2.68 -17.38
C LYS A 7 9.55 3.09 -17.18
N GLU A 8 10.20 3.62 -18.23
CA GLU A 8 11.56 4.13 -18.15
C GLU A 8 11.67 5.30 -17.17
N HIS A 9 10.74 6.26 -17.24
CA HIS A 9 10.72 7.42 -16.35
C HIS A 9 10.57 7.01 -14.89
N ILE A 10 9.73 6.03 -14.57
CA ILE A 10 9.50 5.66 -13.16
C ILE A 10 10.56 4.72 -12.58
N LEU A 11 11.54 4.23 -13.36
CA LEU A 11 12.61 3.37 -12.84
C LEU A 11 13.33 4.03 -11.66
N GLY A 12 13.60 3.22 -10.64
CA GLY A 12 14.28 3.66 -9.41
C GLY A 12 13.33 3.91 -8.25
N GLU A 13 13.81 4.69 -7.29
CA GLU A 13 13.21 4.83 -5.97
C GLU A 13 12.43 6.15 -5.81
N TRP A 14 11.29 6.05 -5.15
CA TRP A 14 10.33 7.13 -4.93
C TRP A 14 9.82 7.13 -3.50
N ILE A 15 9.77 8.28 -2.84
CA ILE A 15 9.39 8.42 -1.44
C ILE A 15 8.25 9.43 -1.26
N SER A 16 7.32 9.17 -0.33
CA SER A 16 6.23 10.09 -0.03
C SER A 16 6.76 11.43 0.49
N ILE A 17 6.25 12.53 -0.07
CA ILE A 17 6.60 13.89 0.40
C ILE A 17 6.01 14.22 1.77
N ALA A 18 4.87 13.61 2.12
CA ALA A 18 4.15 13.82 3.37
C ALA A 18 3.39 12.55 3.76
N PHE A 19 2.80 12.53 4.96
CA PHE A 19 1.90 11.46 5.37
C PHE A 19 0.58 11.54 4.59
N GLU A 20 0.21 10.42 3.99
CA GLU A 20 -1.05 10.20 3.29
C GLU A 20 -2.15 9.88 4.29
N ILE A 21 -3.34 10.43 4.09
CA ILE A 21 -4.54 9.99 4.82
C ILE A 21 -5.18 8.81 4.09
N ARG A 22 -5.57 7.79 4.86
CA ARG A 22 -6.32 6.63 4.37
C ARG A 22 -7.57 6.45 5.24
N PRO A 23 -8.77 6.61 4.66
CA PRO A 23 -9.98 6.17 5.32
C PRO A 23 -9.93 4.66 5.57
N SER A 24 -10.20 4.23 6.80
CA SER A 24 -10.34 2.81 7.12
C SER A 24 -11.69 2.28 6.67
N SER A 25 -11.72 1.02 6.22
CA SER A 25 -12.97 0.27 6.04
C SER A 25 -13.62 -0.09 7.39
N LEU A 26 -12.83 -0.12 8.47
CA LEU A 26 -13.32 -0.26 9.83
C LEU A 26 -13.79 1.10 10.34
N LYS A 27 -15.07 1.18 10.67
CA LYS A 27 -15.73 2.38 11.19
C LYS A 27 -15.75 2.36 12.72
N ASN A 28 -15.86 3.55 13.32
CA ASN A 28 -16.19 3.69 14.73
C ASN A 28 -17.62 3.18 15.00
N GLU A 29 -17.99 2.97 16.26
CA GLU A 29 -19.32 2.51 16.66
C GLU A 29 -20.44 3.46 16.19
N ASP A 30 -20.16 4.76 16.11
CA ASP A 30 -21.07 5.79 15.59
C ASP A 30 -21.14 5.84 14.05
N GLY A 31 -20.42 4.95 13.36
CA GLY A 31 -20.35 4.87 11.90
C GLY A 31 -19.39 5.86 11.24
N SER A 32 -18.69 6.70 12.01
CA SER A 32 -17.67 7.60 11.47
C SER A 32 -16.42 6.82 11.03
N LEU A 33 -15.73 7.34 10.01
CA LEU A 33 -14.50 6.73 9.52
C LEU A 33 -13.35 7.00 10.49
N LYS A 34 -12.55 5.96 10.75
CA LYS A 34 -11.30 6.09 11.49
C LYS A 34 -10.15 6.22 10.49
N PRO A 35 -9.58 7.41 10.27
CA PRO A 35 -8.44 7.53 9.38
C PRO A 35 -7.21 6.86 10.00
N PHE A 36 -6.33 6.37 9.14
CA PHE A 36 -4.95 6.10 9.48
C PHE A 36 -4.05 6.83 8.49
N TYR A 37 -2.78 6.97 8.85
CA TYR A 37 -1.82 7.72 8.08
C TYR A 37 -0.71 6.81 7.60
N LEU A 38 -0.13 7.11 6.45
CA LEU A 38 1.00 6.32 5.97
C LEU A 38 2.04 7.13 5.20
N LYS A 39 3.27 6.61 5.15
CA LYS A 39 4.29 6.99 4.17
C LYS A 39 4.71 5.78 3.38
N ARG A 40 5.10 6.00 2.13
CA ARG A 40 5.55 4.96 1.22
C ARG A 40 6.95 5.24 0.73
N LYS A 41 7.68 4.16 0.52
CA LYS A 41 8.91 4.11 -0.26
C LYS A 41 8.71 3.02 -1.32
N PHE A 42 8.67 3.44 -2.57
CA PHE A 42 8.37 2.60 -3.72
C PHE A 42 9.57 2.54 -4.66
N SER A 43 9.91 1.34 -5.11
CA SER A 43 10.93 1.13 -6.12
C SER A 43 10.30 0.42 -7.31
N TYR A 44 10.36 1.06 -8.48
CA TYR A 44 10.04 0.40 -9.74
C TYR A 44 11.32 -0.19 -10.33
N LEU A 45 11.26 -1.48 -10.66
CA LEU A 45 12.40 -2.28 -11.10
C LEU A 45 12.18 -2.78 -12.53
N ALA A 46 13.25 -3.33 -13.12
CA ALA A 46 13.16 -3.99 -14.42
C ALA A 46 12.14 -5.14 -14.42
N ASN A 47 11.58 -5.44 -15.60
CA ASN A 47 10.58 -6.49 -15.81
C ASN A 47 9.28 -6.28 -15.01
N ASP A 48 8.86 -5.03 -14.88
CA ASP A 48 7.62 -4.63 -14.19
C ASP A 48 7.54 -5.11 -12.73
N LYS A 49 8.71 -5.31 -12.09
CA LYS A 49 8.78 -5.65 -10.66
C LYS A 49 8.69 -4.42 -9.80
N PHE A 50 8.22 -4.60 -8.57
CA PHE A 50 8.24 -3.54 -7.57
C PHE A 50 8.66 -4.03 -6.18
N GLU A 51 9.19 -3.09 -5.41
CA GLU A 51 9.27 -3.17 -3.95
C GLU A 51 8.54 -1.98 -3.36
N LEU A 52 7.78 -2.20 -2.29
CA LEU A 52 7.04 -1.16 -1.60
C LEU A 52 7.17 -1.34 -0.10
N GLU A 53 7.75 -0.35 0.56
CA GLU A 53 7.69 -0.20 2.01
C GLU A 53 6.59 0.81 2.37
N ILE A 54 5.78 0.47 3.37
CA ILE A 54 4.73 1.32 3.93
C ILE A 54 4.93 1.41 5.43
N ILE A 55 5.02 2.62 5.97
CA ILE A 55 4.94 2.85 7.42
C ILE A 55 3.56 3.42 7.72
N ASN A 56 2.76 2.68 8.47
CA ASN A 56 1.46 3.14 8.97
C ASN A 56 1.63 3.80 10.33
N SER A 57 0.89 4.88 10.56
CA SER A 57 0.90 5.67 11.80
C SER A 57 -0.52 6.00 12.27
N ALA A 58 -0.67 6.21 13.58
CA ALA A 58 -1.93 6.58 14.21
C ALA A 58 -2.24 8.08 14.14
N ASP A 59 -1.24 8.91 13.83
CA ASP A 59 -1.32 10.36 13.81
C ASP A 59 -0.82 10.93 12.46
N PRO A 60 -1.24 12.17 12.10
CA PRO A 60 -0.91 12.77 10.81
C PRO A 60 0.56 13.15 10.61
N TYR A 61 1.37 13.16 11.68
CA TYR A 61 2.78 13.57 11.63
C TYR A 61 3.74 12.38 11.72
N GLY A 62 3.21 11.18 11.99
CA GLY A 62 3.97 9.94 12.09
C GLY A 62 4.69 9.74 13.41
N GLU A 63 4.34 10.47 14.46
CA GLU A 63 4.96 10.37 15.77
C GLU A 63 4.65 9.03 16.47
N THR A 64 3.54 8.40 16.10
CA THR A 64 3.06 7.11 16.60
C THR A 64 3.03 6.08 15.45
N PRO A 65 4.20 5.53 15.05
CA PRO A 65 4.25 4.45 14.07
C PRO A 65 3.61 3.18 14.64
N LEU A 66 2.85 2.48 13.81
CA LEU A 66 2.11 1.26 14.15
C LEU A 66 2.77 0.03 13.55
N SER A 67 2.98 0.06 12.23
CA SER A 67 3.52 -1.07 11.47
C SER A 67 4.36 -0.62 10.30
N LYS A 68 5.35 -1.45 9.98
CA LYS A 68 6.03 -1.44 8.68
C LYS A 68 5.49 -2.61 7.86
N ILE A 69 5.15 -2.36 6.61
CA ILE A 69 4.76 -3.36 5.63
C ILE A 69 5.77 -3.33 4.50
N GLU A 70 6.24 -4.49 4.07
CA GLU A 70 7.12 -4.63 2.91
C GLU A 70 6.46 -5.58 1.91
N LEU A 71 6.18 -5.07 0.71
CA LEU A 71 5.59 -5.82 -0.40
C LEU A 71 6.59 -5.95 -1.54
N LYS A 72 6.62 -7.11 -2.17
CA LYS A 72 7.38 -7.37 -3.40
C LYS A 72 6.53 -8.15 -4.39
N GLY A 73 6.64 -7.80 -5.66
CA GLY A 73 5.99 -8.55 -6.72
C GLY A 73 5.97 -7.84 -8.06
N HIS A 74 4.88 -8.00 -8.79
CA HIS A 74 4.76 -7.58 -10.18
C HIS A 74 3.64 -6.58 -10.42
N MET A 75 3.84 -5.73 -11.42
CA MET A 75 2.86 -4.79 -11.93
C MET A 75 2.32 -5.26 -13.28
N VAL A 76 1.00 -5.33 -13.41
CA VAL A 76 0.35 -5.57 -14.70
C VAL A 76 -0.20 -4.25 -15.23
N TRP A 77 0.30 -3.80 -16.36
CA TRP A 77 -0.15 -2.57 -17.03
C TRP A 77 -1.41 -2.83 -17.84
N GLN A 78 -2.48 -2.07 -17.58
CA GLN A 78 -3.83 -2.34 -18.09
C GLN A 78 -4.38 -1.22 -18.99
N GLY A 79 -3.50 -0.35 -19.48
CA GLY A 79 -3.83 0.74 -20.39
C GLY A 79 -4.14 2.05 -19.69
N GLU A 80 -4.78 2.98 -20.40
CA GLU A 80 -4.98 4.35 -19.91
C GLU A 80 -6.00 4.44 -18.78
N HIS A 81 -5.73 5.32 -17.82
CA HIS A 81 -6.66 5.69 -16.77
C HIS A 81 -7.34 7.03 -17.10
N PRO A 82 -8.67 7.15 -17.00
CA PRO A 82 -9.40 8.36 -17.39
C PRO A 82 -9.22 9.57 -16.45
N ILE A 83 -8.39 9.46 -15.40
CA ILE A 83 -8.28 10.51 -14.37
C ILE A 83 -7.48 11.72 -14.87
N ALA A 84 -6.49 11.46 -15.71
CA ALA A 84 -5.62 12.46 -16.30
C ALA A 84 -4.94 11.87 -17.54
N ALA A 85 -4.65 12.71 -18.54
CA ALA A 85 -3.87 12.29 -19.69
C ALA A 85 -2.48 11.79 -19.25
N GLY A 86 -2.08 10.59 -19.69
CA GLY A 86 -0.83 9.95 -19.29
C GLY A 86 -0.91 9.10 -18.01
N ALA A 87 -2.03 9.12 -17.28
CA ALA A 87 -2.25 8.16 -16.21
C ALA A 87 -2.49 6.75 -16.77
N GLN A 88 -1.95 5.73 -16.11
CA GLN A 88 -2.06 4.33 -16.51
C GLN A 88 -2.75 3.53 -15.42
N LYS A 89 -3.69 2.69 -15.82
CA LYS A 89 -4.21 1.61 -14.98
C LYS A 89 -3.11 0.59 -14.77
N VAL A 90 -2.87 0.25 -13.52
CA VAL A 90 -2.00 -0.84 -13.14
C VAL A 90 -2.72 -1.78 -12.17
N LYS A 91 -2.27 -3.02 -12.13
CA LYS A 91 -2.61 -3.96 -11.07
C LYS A 91 -1.32 -4.35 -10.37
N PHE A 92 -1.18 -3.96 -9.12
CA PHE A 92 -0.08 -4.41 -8.26
C PHE A 92 -0.41 -5.79 -7.73
N ILE A 93 0.54 -6.72 -7.77
CA ILE A 93 0.39 -8.08 -7.27
C ILE A 93 1.60 -8.38 -6.39
N ALA A 94 1.39 -8.54 -5.08
CA ALA A 94 2.45 -8.85 -4.13
C ALA A 94 2.65 -10.36 -4.02
N ASP A 95 3.22 -10.97 -5.07
CA ASP A 95 3.42 -12.42 -5.20
C ASP A 95 4.83 -12.91 -4.82
N GLU A 96 5.78 -12.00 -4.60
CA GLU A 96 7.16 -12.34 -4.23
C GLU A 96 7.47 -12.14 -2.73
N GLY A 97 6.76 -11.23 -2.06
CA GLY A 97 6.97 -10.99 -0.63
C GLY A 97 5.88 -10.15 0.00
N TYR A 98 5.50 -10.50 1.22
CA TYR A 98 4.62 -9.70 2.06
C TYR A 98 5.02 -9.86 3.53
N GLN A 99 5.69 -8.86 4.07
CA GLN A 99 6.19 -8.87 5.44
C GLN A 99 5.57 -7.76 6.28
N VAL A 100 5.45 -8.01 7.58
CA VAL A 100 4.96 -7.05 8.57
C VAL A 100 5.89 -6.99 9.76
N THR A 101 6.18 -5.77 10.21
CA THR A 101 6.88 -5.49 11.46
C THR A 101 5.97 -4.66 12.36
N ALA A 102 5.79 -5.06 13.61
CA ALA A 102 5.14 -4.20 14.60
C ALA A 102 6.13 -3.12 15.08
N LEU A 103 5.74 -1.85 15.03
CA LEU A 103 6.62 -0.73 15.38
C LEU A 103 6.35 -0.16 16.79
N ASN A 104 5.29 -0.61 17.46
CA ASN A 104 5.03 -0.27 18.84
C ASN A 104 4.38 -1.43 19.60
N GLN A 105 4.45 -1.37 20.93
CA GLN A 105 3.95 -2.43 21.81
C GLN A 105 2.43 -2.64 21.69
N PRO A 106 1.58 -1.59 21.70
CA PRO A 106 0.13 -1.78 21.56
C PRO A 106 -0.28 -2.53 20.29
N PHE A 107 0.42 -2.30 19.18
CA PHE A 107 0.17 -3.01 17.93
C PHE A 107 0.66 -4.46 17.98
N ALA A 108 1.83 -4.73 18.56
CA ALA A 108 2.30 -6.10 18.79
C ALA A 108 1.31 -6.88 19.68
N ASP A 109 0.82 -6.28 20.75
CA ASP A 109 -0.18 -6.87 21.65
C ASP A 109 -1.51 -7.15 20.96
N LEU A 110 -1.92 -6.30 20.02
CA LEU A 110 -3.09 -6.54 19.17
C LEU A 110 -2.85 -7.76 18.27
N LEU A 111 -1.72 -7.83 17.57
CA LEU A 111 -1.39 -8.95 16.69
C LEU A 111 -1.34 -10.28 17.46
N ASN A 112 -0.79 -10.27 18.68
CA ASN A 112 -0.81 -11.42 19.58
C ASN A 112 -2.21 -11.85 20.05
N LYS A 113 -3.28 -11.13 19.71
CA LYS A 113 -4.67 -11.54 19.94
C LYS A 113 -5.36 -12.04 18.68
N ILE A 114 -5.01 -11.50 17.51
CA ILE A 114 -5.77 -11.70 16.27
C ILE A 114 -4.99 -12.37 15.13
N ALA A 115 -3.67 -12.51 15.25
CA ALA A 115 -2.78 -13.09 14.25
C ALA A 115 -1.87 -14.16 14.89
N LEU A 116 -2.48 -15.19 15.47
CA LEU A 116 -1.80 -16.25 16.23
C LEU A 116 -1.37 -17.45 15.37
N ASN A 117 -2.20 -17.86 14.42
CA ASN A 117 -1.98 -19.11 13.68
C ASN A 117 -0.97 -18.91 12.56
N GLY A 118 0.15 -19.64 12.61
CA GLY A 118 1.19 -19.59 11.58
C GLY A 118 2.22 -18.46 11.74
N TYR A 119 2.24 -17.84 12.92
CA TYR A 119 3.15 -16.77 13.29
C TYR A 119 3.87 -17.10 14.60
N GLU A 120 5.08 -16.60 14.74
CA GLU A 120 5.72 -16.51 16.05
C GLU A 120 5.04 -15.44 16.89
N HIS A 121 5.36 -15.40 18.18
CA HIS A 121 4.94 -14.30 19.05
C HIS A 121 5.40 -12.97 18.45
N TRP A 122 4.47 -12.02 18.33
CA TRP A 122 4.74 -10.71 17.78
C TRP A 122 5.49 -9.85 18.80
N GLU A 123 6.63 -9.33 18.37
CA GLU A 123 7.51 -8.49 19.16
C GLU A 123 7.79 -7.19 18.39
N VAL A 124 8.00 -6.10 19.10
CA VAL A 124 8.35 -4.81 18.48
C VAL A 124 9.66 -4.95 17.71
N ASN A 125 9.70 -4.41 16.49
CA ASN A 125 10.82 -4.47 15.54
C ASN A 125 11.18 -5.86 15.02
N LYS A 126 10.37 -6.90 15.30
CA LYS A 126 10.54 -8.22 14.72
C LYS A 126 9.63 -8.40 13.52
N THR A 127 10.24 -8.64 12.36
CA THR A 127 9.52 -8.85 11.10
C THR A 127 9.03 -10.28 10.98
N GLN A 128 7.81 -10.47 10.48
CA GLN A 128 7.29 -11.79 10.11
C GLN A 128 6.73 -11.76 8.68
N ASP A 129 6.88 -12.88 7.98
CA ASP A 129 6.31 -13.11 6.66
C ASP A 129 4.84 -13.54 6.78
N ILE A 130 3.97 -12.83 6.08
CA ILE A 130 2.52 -13.05 6.02
C ILE A 130 2.05 -13.48 4.62
N LEU A 131 2.95 -13.66 3.65
CA LEU A 131 2.61 -14.02 2.28
C LEU A 131 1.78 -15.32 2.24
N LYS A 132 0.61 -15.27 1.60
CA LYS A 132 -0.34 -16.40 1.47
C LYS A 132 -0.82 -16.98 2.81
N LYS A 133 -0.61 -16.28 3.92
CA LYS A 133 -1.13 -16.67 5.24
C LYS A 133 -2.37 -15.84 5.55
N THR A 134 -3.23 -16.38 6.43
CA THR A 134 -4.33 -15.58 6.97
C THR A 134 -3.77 -14.44 7.81
N PHE A 135 -4.24 -13.21 7.58
CA PHE A 135 -3.84 -12.04 8.36
C PHE A 135 -5.02 -11.08 8.50
N ALA A 136 -5.79 -11.28 9.58
CA ALA A 136 -7.02 -10.55 9.85
C ALA A 136 -6.89 -9.01 9.85
N PRO A 137 -5.80 -8.38 10.36
CA PRO A 137 -5.65 -6.92 10.33
C PRO A 137 -5.77 -6.32 8.93
N PHE A 138 -5.40 -7.08 7.88
CA PHE A 138 -5.46 -6.66 6.48
C PHE A 138 -6.48 -7.46 5.66
N GLY A 139 -7.34 -8.25 6.32
CA GLY A 139 -8.39 -9.03 5.65
C GLY A 139 -7.88 -10.12 4.71
N LEU A 140 -6.66 -10.63 4.92
CA LEU A 140 -6.07 -11.66 4.07
C LEU A 140 -6.54 -13.06 4.50
N ALA A 141 -6.97 -13.86 3.52
CA ALA A 141 -7.26 -15.28 3.69
C ALA A 141 -6.05 -16.16 3.35
N GLU A 142 -6.05 -17.41 3.84
CA GLU A 142 -5.02 -18.40 3.48
C GLU A 142 -4.98 -18.64 1.96
N GLY A 143 -3.77 -18.73 1.40
CA GLY A 143 -3.53 -18.89 -0.03
C GLY A 143 -3.73 -17.63 -0.86
N GLN A 144 -4.32 -16.56 -0.30
CA GLN A 144 -4.56 -15.32 -1.03
C GLN A 144 -3.24 -14.59 -1.35
N VAL A 145 -3.10 -14.17 -2.60
CA VAL A 145 -2.06 -13.23 -3.03
C VAL A 145 -2.70 -11.84 -3.05
N PHE A 146 -2.10 -10.89 -2.33
CA PHE A 146 -2.58 -9.52 -2.29
C PHE A 146 -2.42 -8.87 -3.67
N ALA A 147 -3.48 -8.20 -4.14
CA ALA A 147 -3.45 -7.42 -5.37
C ALA A 147 -4.39 -6.22 -5.29
N GLU A 148 -4.00 -5.12 -5.92
CA GLU A 148 -4.80 -3.88 -5.99
C GLU A 148 -4.83 -3.31 -7.42
N TYR A 149 -6.03 -2.94 -7.87
CA TYR A 149 -6.32 -2.23 -9.11
C TYR A 149 -6.16 -0.71 -8.89
N ASP A 150 -4.93 -0.20 -9.04
CA ASP A 150 -4.56 1.20 -8.77
C ASP A 150 -4.00 1.88 -10.03
N LEU A 151 -3.52 3.11 -9.96
CA LEU A 151 -2.98 3.84 -11.10
C LEU A 151 -1.55 4.29 -10.86
N ILE A 152 -0.83 4.51 -11.95
CA ILE A 152 0.42 5.26 -11.98
C ILE A 152 0.23 6.49 -12.85
N TYR A 153 0.57 7.65 -12.31
CA TYR A 153 0.57 8.90 -13.06
C TYR A 153 1.83 9.71 -12.76
N PRO A 154 2.86 9.64 -13.63
CA PRO A 154 4.02 10.52 -13.54
C PRO A 154 3.67 11.91 -14.08
N LEU A 155 4.00 12.95 -13.29
CA LEU A 155 3.89 14.35 -13.68
C LEU A 155 5.15 15.07 -13.21
N ASP A 156 6.00 15.47 -14.15
CA ASP A 156 7.33 16.01 -13.87
C ASP A 156 8.15 15.08 -12.94
N ASN A 157 8.57 15.60 -11.78
CA ASN A 157 9.30 14.86 -10.74
C ASN A 157 8.38 14.24 -9.66
N LEU A 158 7.09 14.16 -9.93
CA LEU A 158 6.09 13.58 -9.03
C LEU A 158 5.56 12.27 -9.60
N LEU A 159 5.37 11.29 -8.72
CA LEU A 159 4.72 10.03 -9.04
C LEU A 159 3.43 9.89 -8.22
N PHE A 160 2.30 10.03 -8.89
CA PHE A 160 0.97 9.90 -8.27
C PHE A 160 0.45 8.47 -8.37
N TRP A 161 -0.21 8.05 -7.29
CA TRP A 161 -1.03 6.84 -7.20
C TRP A 161 -2.45 7.25 -6.85
N GLY A 162 -3.37 6.30 -6.78
CA GLY A 162 -4.74 6.54 -6.38
C GLY A 162 -4.91 6.77 -4.88
N ALA A 163 -5.76 7.74 -4.54
CA ALA A 163 -6.25 7.92 -3.17
C ALA A 163 -7.33 6.89 -2.86
N ARG A 164 -7.28 6.32 -1.66
CA ARG A 164 -8.28 5.34 -1.17
C ARG A 164 -9.68 5.94 -1.29
N ASN A 165 -10.67 5.10 -1.58
CA ASN A 165 -12.06 5.54 -1.68
C ASN A 165 -12.50 6.20 -0.37
N VAL A 166 -13.29 7.27 -0.49
CA VAL A 166 -13.72 8.10 0.66
C VAL A 166 -14.53 7.31 1.68
N ASP A 167 -15.13 6.20 1.27
CA ASP A 167 -15.90 5.27 2.11
C ASP A 167 -15.04 4.15 2.74
N GLY A 168 -13.72 4.16 2.50
CA GLY A 168 -12.76 3.19 3.02
C GLY A 168 -12.55 1.95 2.15
N ARG A 169 -13.34 1.76 1.06
CA ARG A 169 -13.18 0.62 0.15
C ARG A 169 -11.77 0.58 -0.44
N GLY A 170 -11.23 -0.63 -0.52
CA GLY A 170 -9.95 -0.89 -1.19
C GLY A 170 -10.06 -0.92 -2.69
N PHE A 171 -8.98 -1.33 -3.33
CA PHE A 171 -8.86 -1.42 -4.78
C PHE A 171 -8.86 -2.89 -5.20
N ASP A 172 -9.65 -3.72 -4.54
CA ASP A 172 -9.71 -5.18 -4.69
C ASP A 172 -10.38 -5.64 -5.98
N THR A 173 -11.17 -4.77 -6.63
CA THR A 173 -11.79 -5.01 -7.94
C THR A 173 -11.56 -3.84 -8.90
N GLU A 174 -11.77 -4.06 -10.21
CA GLU A 174 -11.65 -3.00 -11.23
C GLU A 174 -12.66 -1.86 -11.00
N GLU A 175 -13.87 -2.19 -10.51
CA GLU A 175 -14.92 -1.23 -10.20
C GLU A 175 -14.57 -0.34 -9.00
N ASN A 176 -13.69 -0.82 -8.12
CA ASN A 176 -13.22 -0.09 -6.95
C ASN A 176 -11.95 0.75 -7.23
N ARG A 177 -11.46 0.76 -8.48
CA ARG A 177 -10.27 1.51 -8.89
C ARG A 177 -10.40 3.00 -8.49
N PRO A 178 -9.32 3.65 -8.02
CA PRO A 178 -9.37 5.00 -7.50
C PRO A 178 -9.78 6.04 -8.54
N SER A 179 -10.63 6.98 -8.12
CA SER A 179 -11.06 8.13 -8.92
C SER A 179 -10.40 9.45 -8.51
N ASN A 180 -9.46 9.42 -7.55
CA ASN A 180 -8.75 10.58 -7.01
C ASN A 180 -7.26 10.28 -6.93
N LEU A 181 -6.42 11.32 -6.99
CA LEU A 181 -4.97 11.20 -6.81
C LEU A 181 -4.59 11.36 -5.33
N GLN A 182 -3.66 10.54 -4.86
CA GLN A 182 -3.07 10.63 -3.53
C GLN A 182 -1.92 11.66 -3.52
N ILE A 183 -1.47 12.04 -2.32
CA ILE A 183 -0.20 12.77 -2.15
C ILE A 183 0.91 12.03 -2.93
N PRO A 184 1.67 12.74 -3.79
CA PRO A 184 2.64 12.12 -4.68
C PRO A 184 3.90 11.65 -3.93
N LEU A 185 4.65 10.79 -4.62
CA LEU A 185 6.02 10.46 -4.28
C LEU A 185 6.98 11.36 -5.08
N ILE A 186 8.16 11.62 -4.54
CA ILE A 186 9.30 12.25 -5.24
C ILE A 186 10.43 11.24 -5.43
N ARG A 187 11.25 11.45 -6.44
CA ARG A 187 12.45 10.64 -6.67
C ARG A 187 13.43 10.80 -5.50
N ASN A 188 13.98 9.69 -5.00
CA ASN A 188 15.06 9.68 -4.02
C ASN A 188 16.44 9.60 -4.70
#